data_AF-A0A6J6BM27-F1
#
_entry.id   AF-A0A6J6BM27-F1
#
_cell.length_a   1.000
_cell.length_b   1.000
_cell.length_c   1.000
_cell.angle_alpha   90.00
_cell.angle_beta   90.00
_cell.angle_gamma   90.00
#
_symmetry.space_group_name_H-M   'P 1'
#
loop_
_entity.id
_entity.type
_entity.pdbx_description
1 polymer ?
#
loop_
_entity_poly.entity_id
_entity_poly.type
_entity_poly.pdbx_seq_one_letter_code
_entity_poly.pdbx_strand_id
1 'polypeptide(L)'
;MSIARIASVLGLMALGVMACSEEGFDPRSVAEQGIRDQIMIELDLESEVVCTEPADTAVGTTFTCEATDADGKVYRFVAEILPDEIVGTRLARV
;
A
#
# COMPACT_ATOMS: atom_id res chain seq x y z
N MET A 1 -4.63 -10.70 36.45
CA MET A 1 -5.04 -11.52 35.29
C MET A 1 -6.40 -10.98 34.86
N SER A 2 -6.61 -10.33 33.73
CA SER A 2 -6.08 -10.60 32.40
C SER A 2 -6.06 -9.30 31.58
N ILE A 3 -4.94 -9.05 30.91
CA ILE A 3 -4.74 -7.90 30.04
C ILE A 3 -5.46 -8.23 28.73
N ALA A 4 -6.62 -7.61 28.51
CA ALA A 4 -7.37 -7.76 27.27
C ALA A 4 -6.51 -7.21 26.13
N ARG A 5 -6.16 -8.08 25.18
CA ARG A 5 -5.41 -7.75 23.98
C ARG A 5 -6.21 -6.73 23.18
N ILE A 6 -5.73 -5.49 23.18
CA ILE A 6 -6.16 -4.46 22.25
C ILE A 6 -5.71 -4.93 20.87
N ALA A 7 -6.61 -5.61 20.17
CA ALA A 7 -6.47 -5.88 18.76
C ALA A 7 -6.71 -4.54 18.05
N SER A 8 -5.63 -3.79 17.86
CA SER A 8 -5.60 -2.59 17.06
C SER A 8 -5.94 -2.98 15.62
N VAL A 9 -7.21 -2.90 15.27
CA VAL A 9 -7.66 -2.89 13.88
C VAL A 9 -7.32 -1.51 13.34
N LEU A 10 -6.06 -1.31 12.96
CA LEU A 10 -5.65 -0.23 12.07
C LEU A 10 -6.08 -0.63 10.67
N GLY A 11 -7.39 -0.62 10.44
CA GLY A 11 -7.97 -0.59 9.11
C GLY A 11 -7.95 0.85 8.63
N LEU A 12 -6.78 1.33 8.20
CA LEU A 12 -6.72 2.58 7.47
C LEU A 12 -7.25 2.34 6.06
N MET A 13 -8.52 2.70 5.85
CA MET A 13 -9.01 2.98 4.51
C MET A 13 -8.32 4.24 4.00
N ALA A 14 -7.25 4.08 3.21
CA ALA A 14 -6.71 5.16 2.42
C ALA A 14 -7.55 5.27 1.13
N LEU A 15 -8.32 6.35 1.04
CA LEU A 15 -9.06 6.79 -0.14
C LEU A 15 -8.05 7.19 -1.23
N GLY A 16 -7.99 6.42 -2.31
CA GLY A 16 -7.19 6.74 -3.49
C GLY A 16 -8.04 6.74 -4.75
N VAL A 17 -8.86 7.76 -4.95
CA VAL A 17 -9.44 8.07 -6.27
C VAL A 17 -8.47 8.95 -7.04
N MET A 18 -7.38 8.37 -7.55
CA MET A 18 -6.65 8.96 -8.67
C MET A 18 -7.10 8.27 -9.94
N ALA A 19 -8.21 8.78 -10.49
CA ALA A 19 -8.50 8.60 -11.90
C ALA A 19 -7.41 9.34 -12.70
N CYS A 20 -6.37 8.63 -13.13
CA CYS A 20 -5.38 9.15 -14.07
C CYS A 20 -5.28 8.24 -15.30
N SER A 21 -6.10 8.63 -16.29
CA SER A 21 -5.85 8.52 -17.74
C SER A 21 -6.08 7.16 -18.41
N GLU A 22 -6.72 7.19 -19.58
CA GLU A 22 -7.13 6.10 -20.46
C GLU A 22 -5.99 5.26 -21.08
N GLU A 23 -5.00 4.86 -20.28
CA GLU A 23 -4.06 3.77 -20.57
C GLU A 23 -4.28 2.71 -19.49
N GLY A 24 -4.31 1.43 -19.88
CA GLY A 24 -4.81 0.32 -19.06
C GLY A 24 -4.35 0.35 -17.60
N PHE A 25 -5.25 -0.04 -16.69
CA PHE A 25 -5.03 -0.10 -15.25
C PHE A 25 -3.66 -0.69 -14.88
N ASP A 26 -2.80 0.15 -14.30
CA ASP A 26 -1.49 -0.24 -13.78
C ASP A 26 -1.51 -0.29 -12.24
N PRO A 27 -1.88 -1.44 -11.64
CA PRO A 27 -2.03 -1.57 -10.19
C PRO A 27 -0.74 -1.27 -9.44
N ARG A 28 0.41 -1.49 -10.07
CA ARG A 28 1.72 -1.23 -9.50
C ARG A 28 1.93 0.26 -9.21
N SER A 29 1.81 1.12 -10.23
CA SER A 29 2.00 2.57 -10.06
C SER A 29 0.96 3.18 -9.12
N VAL A 30 -0.26 2.65 -9.11
CA VAL A 30 -1.31 3.06 -8.16
C VAL A 30 -0.90 2.73 -6.72
N ALA A 31 -0.39 1.52 -6.47
CA ALA A 31 0.09 1.12 -5.14
C ALA A 31 1.31 1.93 -4.68
N GLU A 32 2.30 2.12 -5.56
CA GLU A 32 3.52 2.88 -5.25
C GLU A 32 3.19 4.31 -4.82
N GLN A 33 2.27 4.97 -5.53
CA GLN A 33 1.79 6.31 -5.16
C GLN A 33 1.00 6.29 -3.86
N GLY A 34 0.03 5.37 -3.70
CA GLY A 34 -0.78 5.30 -2.49
C GLY A 34 0.04 5.06 -1.22
N ILE A 35 1.09 4.23 -1.29
CA ILE A 35 2.01 3.98 -0.16
C ILE A 35 2.86 5.22 0.11
N ARG A 36 3.38 5.88 -0.93
CA ARG A 36 4.18 7.10 -0.78
C ARG A 36 3.38 8.20 -0.09
N ASP A 37 2.15 8.43 -0.54
CA ASP A 37 1.25 9.42 0.02
C ASP A 37 0.88 9.06 1.46
N GLN A 38 0.61 7.79 1.75
CA GLN A 38 0.33 7.32 3.09
C GLN A 38 1.50 7.59 4.05
N ILE A 39 2.73 7.23 3.66
CA ILE A 39 3.92 7.47 4.49
C ILE A 39 4.15 8.96 4.72
N MET A 40 3.98 9.77 3.68
CA MET A 40 4.07 11.22 3.80
C MET A 40 3.01 11.77 4.76
N ILE A 41 1.75 11.37 4.63
CA ILE A 41 0.65 11.89 5.45
C ILE A 41 0.75 11.44 6.92
N GLU A 42 1.09 10.17 7.15
CA GLU A 42 1.08 9.58 8.50
C GLU A 42 2.39 9.79 9.26
N LEU A 43 3.53 9.76 8.56
CA LEU A 43 4.85 9.79 9.16
C LEU A 43 5.62 11.09 8.85
N ASP A 44 5.13 11.93 7.93
CA ASP A 44 5.82 13.14 7.45
C ASP A 44 7.21 12.83 6.88
N LEU A 45 7.31 11.69 6.18
CA LEU A 45 8.55 11.17 5.60
C LEU A 45 8.46 11.05 4.08
N GLU A 46 9.53 11.48 3.40
CA GLU A 46 9.78 11.09 2.02
C GLU A 46 10.31 9.65 1.97
N SER A 47 9.75 8.85 1.07
CA SER A 47 10.19 7.47 0.86
C SER A 47 10.20 7.11 -0.62
N GLU A 48 11.16 6.28 -1.00
CA GLU A 48 11.19 5.62 -2.30
C GLU A 48 10.40 4.31 -2.19
N VAL A 49 9.32 4.21 -2.95
CA VAL A 49 8.46 3.01 -2.96
C VAL A 49 8.68 2.23 -4.24
N VAL A 50 8.94 0.94 -4.11
CA VAL A 50 9.08 0.00 -5.22
C VAL A 50 8.17 -1.19 -4.98
N CYS A 51 7.25 -1.45 -5.91
CA CYS A 51 6.39 -2.61 -5.89
C CYS A 51 6.91 -3.69 -6.84
N THR A 52 6.80 -4.96 -6.43
CA THR A 52 6.97 -6.09 -7.34
C THR A 52 5.87 -6.07 -8.38
N GLU A 53 6.22 -6.38 -9.62
CA GLU A 53 5.22 -6.55 -10.68
C GLU A 53 4.23 -7.66 -10.29
N PRO A 54 2.92 -7.36 -10.28
CA PRO A 54 1.92 -8.36 -9.95
C PRO A 54 1.86 -9.44 -11.03
N ALA A 55 1.50 -10.65 -10.63
CA ALA A 55 1.40 -11.78 -11.55
C ALA A 55 0.28 -11.61 -12.59
N ASP A 56 -0.76 -10.84 -12.24
CA ASP A 56 -1.92 -10.52 -13.08
C ASP A 56 -2.61 -9.24 -12.55
N THR A 57 -3.56 -8.67 -13.30
CA THR A 57 -4.35 -7.51 -12.88
C THR A 57 -5.75 -7.89 -12.36
N ALA A 58 -6.04 -9.18 -12.19
CA ALA A 58 -7.29 -9.68 -11.64
C ALA A 58 -7.50 -9.24 -10.18
N VAL A 59 -8.77 -8.97 -9.84
CA VAL A 59 -9.21 -8.69 -8.47
C VAL A 59 -8.84 -9.84 -7.53
N GLY A 60 -8.33 -9.50 -6.35
CA GLY A 60 -7.79 -10.42 -5.36
C GLY A 60 -6.31 -10.77 -5.57
N THR A 61 -5.68 -10.31 -6.66
CA THR A 61 -4.23 -10.43 -6.82
C THR A 61 -3.52 -9.59 -5.78
N THR A 62 -2.56 -10.20 -5.09
CA THR A 62 -1.73 -9.52 -4.10
C THR A 62 -0.28 -9.45 -4.57
N PHE A 63 0.39 -8.35 -4.26
CA PHE A 63 1.79 -8.13 -4.57
C PHE A 63 2.46 -7.34 -3.45
N THR A 64 3.80 -7.39 -3.41
CA THR A 64 4.57 -6.79 -2.32
C THR A 64 5.16 -5.46 -2.76
N CYS A 65 5.18 -4.50 -1.86
CA CYS A 65 5.84 -3.22 -2.05
C CYS A 65 6.79 -2.95 -0.90
N GLU A 66 7.92 -2.33 -1.19
CA GLU A 66 8.90 -1.89 -0.20
C GLU A 66 9.05 -0.38 -0.31
N ALA A 67 8.87 0.32 0.80
CA ALA A 67 9.17 1.72 0.92
C ALA A 67 10.46 1.87 1.74
N THR A 68 11.41 2.65 1.23
CA THR A 68 12.67 2.94 1.92
C THR A 68 12.70 4.43 2.25
N ASP A 69 12.87 4.78 3.53
CA ASP A 69 13.04 6.17 3.94
C ASP A 69 14.48 6.67 3.77
N ALA A 70 14.71 7.96 4.02
CA ALA A 70 16.03 8.59 3.90
C ALA A 70 17.07 8.02 4.88
N ASP A 71 16.64 7.42 5.99
CA ASP A 71 17.49 6.76 6.98
C ASP A 71 17.83 5.31 6.58
N GLY A 72 17.32 4.84 5.44
CA GLY A 72 17.53 3.48 4.93
C GLY A 72 16.66 2.43 5.62
N LYS A 73 15.64 2.83 6.37
CA LYS A 73 14.69 1.92 6.99
C LYS A 73 13.65 1.50 5.95
N VAL A 74 13.46 0.18 5.87
CA VAL A 74 12.57 -0.46 4.92
C VAL A 74 11.24 -0.82 5.60
N TYR A 75 10.14 -0.40 4.98
CA TYR A 75 8.77 -0.72 5.35
C TYR A 75 8.18 -1.59 4.25
N ARG A 76 7.73 -2.79 4.61
CA ARG A 76 7.03 -3.68 3.67
C ARG A 76 5.54 -3.43 3.71
N PHE A 77 4.95 -3.41 2.53
CA PHE A 77 3.52 -3.34 2.30
C PHE A 77 3.08 -4.51 1.42
N VAL A 78 1.86 -4.96 1.64
CA VAL A 78 1.14 -5.86 0.74
C VAL A 78 0.05 -5.05 0.09
N ALA A 79 0.09 -4.96 -1.23
CA ALA A 79 -0.95 -4.38 -2.06
C ALA A 79 -1.89 -5.48 -2.55
N GLU A 80 -3.19 -5.18 -2.63
CA GLU A 80 -4.24 -6.06 -3.13
C GLU A 80 -5.08 -5.29 -4.15
N ILE A 81 -5.30 -5.90 -5.31
CA ILE A 81 -6.21 -5.37 -6.33
C ILE A 81 -7.64 -5.64 -5.87
N LEU A 82 -8.36 -4.56 -5.57
CA LEU A 82 -9.75 -4.56 -5.16
C LEU A 82 -10.66 -4.34 -6.39
N PRO A 83 -11.98 -4.61 -6.29
CA PRO A 83 -12.93 -4.20 -7.31
C PRO A 83 -12.85 -2.68 -7.58
N ASP A 84 -13.33 -2.28 -8.76
CA ASP A 84 -13.33 -0.87 -9.23
C ASP A 84 -11.93 -0.27 -9.43
N GLU A 85 -10.94 -1.10 -9.81
CA GLU A 85 -9.57 -0.65 -10.10
C GLU A 85 -8.91 0.08 -8.91
N ILE A 86 -9.30 -0.31 -7.69
CA ILE A 86 -8.75 0.20 -6.45
C ILE A 86 -7.60 -0.71 -6.02
N VAL A 87 -6.52 -0.14 -5.48
CA VAL A 87 -5.46 -0.93 -4.84
C VAL A 87 -5.41 -0.61 -3.35
N GLY A 88 -5.75 -1.60 -2.53
CA GLY A 88 -5.64 -1.50 -1.08
C GLY A 88 -4.23 -1.87 -0.63
N THR A 89 -3.65 -1.13 0.31
CA THR A 89 -2.29 -1.38 0.81
C THR A 89 -2.30 -1.55 2.32
N ARG A 90 -1.49 -2.49 2.82
CA ARG A 90 -1.33 -2.72 4.27
C ARG A 90 0.12 -3.00 4.62
N LEU A 91 0.57 -2.49 5.76
CA LEU A 91 1.88 -2.85 6.31
C LEU A 91 1.96 -4.38 6.53
N ALA A 92 2.98 -5.00 5.95
CA ALA A 92 3.28 -6.41 6.15
C ALA A 92 3.72 -6.58 7.60
N ARG A 93 2.90 -7.25 8.40
CA ARG A 93 3.23 -7.55 9.79
C ARG A 93 4.37 -8.58 9.80
N VAL A 94 5.53 -8.18 10.29
CA VAL A 94 6.69 -9.05 10.55
C VAL A 94 6.46 -9.88 11.80
#